data_AF-A0A0H4BC53-F1
#
_entry.id   AF-A0A0H4BC53-F1
#
_cell.length_a   1.000
_cell.length_b   1.000
_cell.length_c   1.000
_cell.angle_alpha   90.00
_cell.angle_beta   90.00
_cell.angle_gamma   90.00
#
_symmetry.space_group_name_H-M   'P 1'
#
loop_
_entity.id
_entity.type
_entity.pdbx_description
1 polymer ?
#
loop_
_entity_poly.entity_id
_entity_poly.type
_entity_poly.pdbx_seq_one_letter_code
_entity_poly.pdbx_strand_id
1 'polypeptide(L)' 'MTISLQLAVARCTARGLINGTAAADYSEVISLHRMMQLEGETVLAAGLLALARSLNPSEAMRDVSPP' A
#
# COMPACT_ATOMS: atom_id res chain seq x y z
N MET A 1 11.78 -18.29 9.11
CA MET A 1 10.68 -17.53 8.48
C MET A 1 10.86 -17.60 6.97
N THR A 2 9.96 -18.27 6.26
CA THR A 2 9.95 -18.30 4.79
C THR A 2 9.10 -17.13 4.30
N ILE A 3 9.71 -16.17 3.61
CA ILE A 3 8.94 -15.14 2.88
C ILE A 3 8.22 -15.84 1.74
N SER A 4 6.90 -15.65 1.63
CA SER A 4 6.16 -16.10 0.46
C SER A 4 6.58 -15.26 -0.76
N LEU A 5 6.65 -15.88 -1.93
CA LEU A 5 6.92 -15.16 -3.18
C LEU A 5 5.95 -13.98 -3.38
N GLN A 6 4.69 -14.18 -2.97
CA GLN A 6 3.65 -13.15 -3.01
C GLN A 6 4.02 -11.93 -2.15
N LEU A 7 4.51 -12.13 -0.93
CA LEU A 7 4.94 -11.03 -0.06
C LEU A 7 6.16 -10.30 -0.64
N ALA A 8 7.11 -11.04 -1.22
CA ALA A 8 8.27 -10.43 -1.87
C ALA A 8 7.86 -9.55 -3.06
N VAL A 9 6.95 -10.03 -3.89
CA VAL A 9 6.39 -9.26 -5.02
C VAL A 9 5.61 -8.04 -4.51
N ALA A 10 4.74 -8.21 -3.51
CA ALA A 10 3.95 -7.10 -2.95
C ALA A 10 4.84 -5.97 -2.39
N ARG A 11 5.92 -6.32 -1.68
CA ARG A 11 6.90 -5.33 -1.20
C ARG A 11 7.61 -4.63 -2.35
N CYS A 12 7.97 -5.36 -3.40
CA CYS A 12 8.62 -4.79 -4.59
C CYS A 12 7.69 -3.79 -5.29
N THR A 13 6.44 -4.19 -5.53
CA THR A 13 5.40 -3.34 -6.12
C THR A 13 5.15 -2.10 -5.26
N ALA A 14 5.00 -2.26 -3.94
CA ALA A 14 4.81 -1.14 -3.03
C ALA A 14 5.95 -0.12 -3.13
N ARG A 15 7.20 -0.59 -3.19
CA ARG A 15 8.36 0.30 -3.37
C ARG A 15 8.36 0.98 -4.74
N GLY A 16 8.00 0.27 -5.80
CA GLY A 16 7.89 0.84 -7.14
C GLY A 16 6.85 1.96 -7.22
N LEU A 17 5.70 1.76 -6.58
CA LEU A 17 4.63 2.75 -6.47
C LEU A 17 5.07 3.98 -5.66
N ILE A 18 5.66 3.76 -4.47
CA ILE A 18 6.15 4.86 -3.61
C ILE A 18 7.25 5.68 -4.31
N ASN A 19 8.12 5.02 -5.06
CA ASN A 19 9.21 5.68 -5.79
C ASN A 19 8.75 6.30 -7.13
N GLY A 20 7.48 6.15 -7.52
CA GLY A 20 6.94 6.68 -8.77
C GLY A 20 7.45 5.96 -10.04
N THR A 21 7.99 4.74 -9.91
CA THR A 21 8.47 3.94 -11.04
C THR A 21 7.39 3.05 -11.64
N ALA A 22 6.18 3.04 -11.07
CA ALA A 22 5.01 2.32 -11.55
C ALA A 22 3.79 3.27 -11.54
N ALA A 23 2.87 3.08 -12.49
CA ALA A 23 1.59 3.78 -12.47
C ALA A 23 0.77 3.31 -11.26
N ALA A 24 0.18 4.27 -10.53
CA ALA A 24 -0.52 3.98 -9.28
C ALA A 24 -2.03 4.11 -9.48
N ASP A 25 -2.75 3.01 -9.26
CA ASP A 25 -4.21 3.00 -9.12
C ASP A 25 -4.59 3.03 -7.63
N TYR A 26 -5.61 3.81 -7.26
CA TYR A 26 -6.03 3.95 -5.87
C TYR A 26 -6.43 2.60 -5.24
N SER A 27 -7.16 1.76 -5.97
CA SER A 27 -7.65 0.46 -5.48
C SER A 27 -6.50 -0.53 -5.24
N GLU A 28 -5.49 -0.50 -6.12
CA GLU A 28 -4.27 -1.30 -5.96
C GLU A 28 -3.45 -0.84 -4.75
N VAL A 29 -3.25 0.48 -4.62
CA VAL A 29 -2.48 1.08 -3.52
C VAL A 29 -3.11 0.77 -2.16
N ILE A 30 -4.44 0.88 -2.03
CA ILE A 30 -5.12 0.59 -0.76
C ILE A 30 -5.15 -0.91 -0.43
N SER A 31 -5.20 -1.77 -1.45
CA SER A 31 -5.11 -3.23 -1.26
C SER A 31 -3.73 -3.64 -0.77
N LEU A 32 -2.67 -3.08 -1.37
CA LEU A 32 -1.30 -3.26 -0.89
C LEU A 32 -1.12 -2.69 0.52
N HIS A 33 -1.71 -1.53 0.83
CA HIS A 33 -1.66 -0.95 2.17
C HIS A 33 -2.21 -1.91 3.23
N ARG A 34 -3.41 -2.47 3.00
CA ARG A 34 -4.02 -3.46 3.90
C ARG A 34 -3.15 -4.71 4.04
N MET A 35 -2.62 -5.23 2.94
CA MET A 35 -1.70 -6.38 2.97
C MET A 35 -0.45 -6.08 3.81
N MET A 36 0.18 -4.92 3.62
CA MET A 36 1.35 -4.52 4.40
C MET A 36 1.03 -4.36 5.90
N GLN A 37 -0.17 -3.88 6.26
CA GLN A 37 -0.59 -3.82 7.67
C GLN A 37 -0.72 -5.22 8.29
N LEU A 38 -1.35 -6.17 7.58
CA LEU A 38 -1.51 -7.55 8.05
C LEU A 38 -0.16 -8.26 8.25
N GLU A 39 0.81 -7.95 7.39
CA GLU A 39 2.16 -8.51 7.42
C GLU A 39 3.10 -7.76 8.39
N GLY A 40 2.63 -6.68 9.04
CA GLY A 40 3.43 -5.87 9.98
C GLY A 40 4.43 -4.91 9.31
N GLU A 41 4.32 -4.69 8.01
CA GLU A 41 5.17 -3.81 7.20
C GLU A 41 4.75 -2.34 7.34
N THR A 42 4.91 -1.79 8.54
CA THR A 42 4.41 -0.45 8.92
C THR A 42 4.95 0.68 8.05
N VAL A 43 6.22 0.63 7.65
CA VAL A 43 6.86 1.66 6.81
C VAL A 43 6.26 1.68 5.40
N LEU A 44 6.10 0.51 4.78
CA LEU A 44 5.49 0.40 3.45
C LEU A 44 4.01 0.75 3.50
N ALA A 45 3.29 0.29 4.52
CA ALA A 45 1.89 0.65 4.73
C ALA A 45 1.71 2.17 4.84
N ALA A 46 2.55 2.87 5.61
CA ALA A 46 2.48 4.32 5.74
C ALA A 46 2.78 5.05 4.42
N GLY A 47 3.80 4.60 3.67
CA GLY A 47 4.11 5.16 2.35
C GLY A 47 2.98 5.00 1.35
N LEU A 48 2.34 3.82 1.32
CA LEU A 48 1.18 3.55 0.46
C LEU A 48 -0.03 4.40 0.87
N LEU A 49 -0.25 4.63 2.17
CA LEU A 49 -1.35 5.50 2.62
C LEU A 49 -1.13 6.96 2.20
N ALA A 50 0.10 7.46 2.27
CA ALA A 50 0.43 8.79 1.76
C ALA A 50 0.19 8.88 0.26
N LEU A 51 0.57 7.86 -0.50
CA LEU A 51 0.30 7.76 -1.94
C LEU A 51 -1.21 7.73 -2.23
N ALA A 52 -1.98 6.90 -1.52
CA ALA A 52 -3.44 6.82 -1.67
C ALA A 52 -4.11 8.18 -1.43
N ARG A 53 -3.67 8.94 -0.43
CA ARG A 53 -4.17 10.30 -0.16
C ARG A 53 -3.85 11.29 -1.27
N SER A 54 -2.70 11.14 -1.93
CA SER A 54 -2.34 11.98 -3.09
C SER A 54 -3.18 11.65 -4.33
N LEU A 55 -3.59 10.39 -4.49
CA LEU A 55 -4.43 9.93 -5.61
C LEU A 55 -5.90 10.30 -5.41
N ASN A 56 -6.47 9.95 -4.25
CA ASN A 56 -7.84 10.29 -3.90
C ASN A 56 -7.97 10.55 -2.38
N PRO A 57 -7.88 11.82 -1.95
CA PRO A 57 -7.93 12.16 -0.52
C PRO A 57 -9.29 11.85 0.13
N SER A 58 -10.39 11.90 -0.63
CA SER A 58 -11.73 11.66 -0.10
C SER A 58 -11.96 10.18 0.21
N GLU A 59 -11.53 9.29 -0.68
CA GLU A 59 -11.62 7.84 -0.46
C GLU A 59 -10.63 7.35 0.59
N ALA A 60 -9.40 7.86 0.57
CA ALA A 60 -8.37 7.48 1.55
C ALA A 60 -8.81 7.76 3.00
N MET A 61 -9.62 8.80 3.22
CA MET A 61 -10.12 9.13 4.56
C MET A 61 -11.24 8.18 5.02
N ARG A 62 -11.97 7.57 4.08
CA ARG A 62 -13.01 6.56 4.36
C ARG A 62 -12.38 5.19 4.65
N ASP A 63 -11.36 4.77 3.89
CA ASP A 63 -10.69 3.47 4.09
C ASP A 63 -9.85 3.38 5.37
N VAL A 64 -9.49 4.51 5.99
CA VAL A 64 -8.74 4.55 7.27
C VAL A 64 -9.66 4.56 8.49
N SER A 65 -10.96 4.84 8.32
CA SER A 65 -11.92 4.74 9.43
C SER A 65 -12.30 3.27 9.66
N PRO A 66 -12.08 2.71 10.87
CA PRO A 66 -12.72 1.44 11.22
C PRO A 66 -14.25 1.63 11.27
N PRO A 67 -15.04 0.57 11.00
CA PRO A 67 -16.49 0.58 11.19
C PRO A 67 -16.89 0.79 12.64
#